data_AF-A0A6N7GL04-F1
#
_entry.id   AF-A0A6N7GL04-F1
#
_cell.length_a   1.000
_cell.length_b   1.000
_cell.length_c   1.000
_cell.angle_alpha   90.00
_cell.angle_beta   90.00
_cell.angle_gamma   90.00
#
_symmetry.space_group_name_H-M   'P 1'
#
loop_
_entity.id
_entity.type
_entity.pdbx_description
1 polymer ?
#
loop_
_entity_poly.entity_id
_entity_poly.type
_entity_poly.pdbx_seq_one_letter_code
_entity_poly.pdbx_strand_id
1 'polypeptide(L)'
;MTTAADTRTSRTGGAPTVLAEILAERGLHTDEVAAAARVNPATLHKWSSGRARPRGPAAERLAATLGEPAERLFPHLADRTPLRAELDRHGLSVRDLARRIGAHENSVYSWVTGHYNPQPG
;
A
#
# COMPACT_ATOMS: atom_id res chain seq x y z
N MET A 1 20.97 -32.06 20.88
CA MET A 1 21.54 -31.05 19.96
C MET A 1 20.55 -29.91 19.89
N THR A 2 20.91 -28.78 20.49
CA THR A 2 20.05 -27.62 20.71
C THR A 2 20.43 -26.57 19.67
N THR A 3 19.50 -26.19 18.80
CA THR A 3 19.63 -24.97 17.99
C THR A 3 18.52 -24.04 18.40
N ALA A 4 18.89 -23.06 19.21
CA ALA A 4 18.06 -21.92 19.56
C ALA A 4 17.79 -21.11 18.28
N ALA A 5 16.52 -20.96 17.94
CA ALA A 5 16.09 -20.00 16.95
C ALA A 5 16.28 -18.59 17.53
N ASP A 6 17.18 -17.85 16.89
CA ASP A 6 17.53 -16.46 17.17
C ASP A 6 16.31 -15.56 16.91
N THR A 7 15.56 -15.27 17.97
CA THR A 7 14.44 -14.32 17.97
C THR A 7 14.97 -12.90 17.89
N ARG A 8 15.28 -12.44 16.67
CA ARG A 8 15.42 -10.99 16.39
C ARG A 8 14.06 -10.32 16.40
N THR A 9 13.50 -10.14 17.59
CA THR A 9 12.35 -9.26 17.81
C THR A 9 12.86 -7.83 17.96
N SER A 10 13.13 -7.17 16.84
CA SER A 10 13.39 -5.72 16.83
C SER A 10 12.09 -4.98 17.14
N ARG A 11 11.90 -4.62 18.41
CA ARG A 11 10.90 -3.65 18.86
C ARG A 11 11.30 -2.25 18.35
N THR A 12 10.48 -1.66 17.48
CA THR A 12 10.55 -0.21 17.22
C THR A 12 9.16 0.38 16.96
N GLY A 13 8.58 0.90 18.05
CA GLY A 13 7.78 2.14 18.12
C GLY A 13 6.75 2.41 17.02
N GLY A 14 5.57 1.86 17.19
CA GLY A 14 4.33 2.13 16.45
C GLY A 14 3.29 1.10 16.87
N ALA A 15 2.00 1.44 16.91
CA ALA A 15 0.97 0.41 17.06
C ALA A 15 1.15 -0.61 15.92
N PRO A 16 1.06 -1.93 16.19
CA PRO A 16 1.22 -2.93 15.16
C PRO A 16 0.20 -2.68 14.03
N THR A 17 0.66 -2.76 12.78
CA THR A 17 -0.23 -2.70 11.63
C THR A 17 -0.90 -4.05 11.42
N VAL A 18 -2.07 -4.09 10.77
CA VAL A 18 -2.73 -5.35 10.39
C VAL A 18 -1.79 -6.26 9.57
N LEU A 19 -0.95 -5.67 8.71
CA LEU A 19 0.09 -6.41 8.01
C LEU A 19 1.09 -7.07 8.99
N ALA A 20 1.58 -6.35 10.00
CA ALA A 20 2.51 -6.92 10.97
C ALA A 20 1.87 -8.04 11.80
N GLU A 21 0.59 -7.91 12.16
CA GLU A 21 -0.19 -8.93 12.86
C GLU A 21 -0.29 -10.20 12.03
N ILE A 22 -0.73 -10.09 10.76
CA ILE A 22 -0.87 -11.24 9.86
C ILE A 22 0.47 -11.95 9.62
N LEU A 23 1.56 -11.20 9.45
CA LEU A 23 2.89 -11.80 9.29
C LEU A 23 3.31 -12.58 10.54
N ALA A 24 3.07 -12.02 11.74
CA ALA A 24 3.40 -12.66 13.00
C ALA A 24 2.54 -13.91 13.26
N GLU A 25 1.22 -13.83 13.04
CA GLU A 25 0.28 -14.95 13.19
C GLU A 25 0.64 -16.14 12.29
N ARG A 26 1.13 -15.86 11.09
CA ARG A 26 1.52 -16.89 10.10
C ARG A 26 2.99 -17.30 10.19
N GLY A 27 3.76 -16.71 11.10
CA GLY A 27 5.20 -16.99 11.25
C GLY A 27 6.03 -16.64 10.01
N LEU A 28 5.59 -15.65 9.21
CA LEU A 28 6.23 -15.29 7.94
C LEU A 28 7.34 -14.25 8.16
N HIS A 29 8.51 -14.48 7.56
CA HIS A 29 9.60 -13.51 7.60
C HIS A 29 9.39 -12.37 6.59
N THR A 30 9.66 -11.13 6.99
CA THR A 30 9.40 -9.95 6.14
C THR A 30 10.18 -10.04 4.82
N ASP A 31 11.42 -10.51 4.85
CA ASP A 31 12.26 -10.60 3.64
C ASP A 31 11.75 -11.63 2.63
N GLU A 32 11.23 -12.77 3.10
CA GLU A 32 10.66 -13.82 2.25
C GLU A 32 9.38 -13.32 1.57
N VAL A 33 8.52 -12.66 2.33
CA VAL A 33 7.29 -12.07 1.81
C VAL A 33 7.61 -10.93 0.83
N ALA A 34 8.61 -10.10 1.12
CA ALA A 34 9.05 -9.03 0.22
C ALA A 34 9.53 -9.60 -1.12
N ALA A 35 10.35 -10.65 -1.07
CA ALA A 35 10.82 -11.34 -2.27
C ALA A 35 9.67 -11.94 -3.08
N ALA A 36 8.76 -12.66 -2.43
CA ALA A 36 7.59 -13.27 -3.07
C ALA A 36 6.67 -12.22 -3.72
N ALA A 37 6.41 -11.10 -3.03
CA ALA A 37 5.58 -10.01 -3.52
C ALA A 37 6.30 -9.08 -4.53
N ARG A 38 7.60 -9.30 -4.77
CA ARG A 38 8.46 -8.41 -5.58
C ARG A 38 8.39 -6.96 -5.08
N VAL A 39 8.48 -6.79 -3.76
CA VAL A 39 8.55 -5.50 -3.07
C VAL A 39 9.93 -5.39 -2.44
N ASN A 40 10.52 -4.19 -2.46
CA ASN A 40 11.78 -3.97 -1.76
C ASN A 40 11.61 -4.26 -0.25
N PRO A 41 12.48 -5.06 0.40
CA PRO A 41 12.34 -5.38 1.82
C PRO A 41 12.26 -4.15 2.73
N ALA A 42 13.02 -3.09 2.44
CA ALA A 42 12.95 -1.83 3.18
C ALA A 42 11.60 -1.12 3.01
N THR A 43 10.97 -1.25 1.85
CA THR A 43 9.61 -0.75 1.61
C THR A 43 8.58 -1.54 2.42
N LEU A 44 8.67 -2.88 2.40
CA LEU A 44 7.76 -3.71 3.18
C LEU A 44 7.90 -3.46 4.68
N HIS A 45 9.13 -3.30 5.18
CA HIS A 45 9.39 -2.96 6.56
C HIS A 45 8.77 -1.60 6.96
N LYS A 46 8.84 -0.60 6.07
CA LYS A 46 8.15 0.69 6.31
C LYS A 46 6.64 0.54 6.37
N TRP A 47 6.06 -0.38 5.59
CA TRP A 47 4.62 -0.65 5.64
C TRP A 47 4.21 -1.40 6.91
N SER A 48 4.92 -2.47 7.28
CA SER A 48 4.60 -3.26 8.47
C SER A 48 4.80 -2.48 9.78
N SER A 49 5.77 -1.55 9.80
CA SER A 49 5.98 -0.61 10.91
C SER A 49 5.07 0.63 10.89
N GLY A 50 4.21 0.77 9.88
CA GLY A 50 3.31 1.94 9.74
C GLY A 50 3.98 3.25 9.35
N ARG A 51 5.29 3.25 9.06
CA ARG A 51 6.07 4.44 8.66
C ARG A 51 5.76 4.91 7.23
N ALA A 52 5.14 4.06 6.41
CA ALA A 52 4.67 4.44 5.08
C ALA A 52 3.36 3.71 4.76
N ARG A 53 2.50 4.37 3.97
CA ARG A 53 1.23 3.80 3.49
C ARG A 53 1.40 3.24 2.07
N PRO A 54 1.23 1.94 1.85
CA PRO A 54 1.23 1.36 0.51
C PRO A 54 0.07 1.87 -0.33
N ARG A 55 0.30 1.95 -1.65
CA ARG A 55 -0.70 2.30 -2.66
C ARG A 55 -0.44 1.53 -3.95
N GLY A 56 -1.46 1.44 -4.79
CA GLY A 56 -1.35 0.94 -6.15
C GLY A 56 -0.87 -0.50 -6.26
N PRO A 57 -0.21 -0.88 -7.37
CA PRO A 57 -0.03 -2.29 -7.74
C PRO A 57 0.88 -3.06 -6.78
N ALA A 58 1.75 -2.38 -6.04
CA ALA A 58 2.64 -3.03 -5.08
C ALA A 58 1.87 -3.50 -3.82
N ALA A 59 0.85 -2.75 -3.40
CA ALA A 59 -0.06 -3.18 -2.33
C ALA A 59 -0.85 -4.41 -2.74
N GLU A 60 -1.41 -4.38 -3.96
CA GLU A 60 -2.18 -5.50 -4.54
C GLU A 60 -1.34 -6.77 -4.70
N ARG A 61 -0.08 -6.65 -5.15
CA ARG A 61 0.82 -7.80 -5.25
C ARG A 61 1.10 -8.45 -3.90
N LEU A 62 1.33 -7.65 -2.87
CA LEU A 62 1.52 -8.17 -1.51
C LEU A 62 0.25 -8.87 -1.02
N ALA A 63 -0.92 -8.26 -1.26
CA ALA A 63 -2.21 -8.82 -0.88
C ALA A 63 -2.44 -10.18 -1.56
N ALA A 64 -2.22 -10.26 -2.87
CA ALA A 64 -2.28 -11.50 -3.63
C ALA A 64 -1.29 -12.57 -3.12
N THR A 65 -0.06 -12.16 -2.75
CA THR A 65 0.96 -13.07 -2.19
C THR A 65 0.52 -13.67 -0.85
N LEU A 66 -0.18 -12.89 -0.03
CA LEU A 66 -0.68 -13.32 1.26
C LEU A 66 -2.07 -13.97 1.17
N GLY A 67 -2.72 -13.98 0.00
CA GLY A 67 -4.08 -14.47 -0.18
C GLY A 67 -5.11 -13.64 0.61
N GLU A 68 -4.87 -12.34 0.77
CA GLU A 68 -5.72 -11.43 1.53
C GLU A 68 -6.23 -10.29 0.62
N PRO A 69 -7.42 -9.73 0.87
CA PRO A 69 -7.83 -8.47 0.24
C PRO A 69 -6.88 -7.33 0.62
N ALA A 70 -6.57 -6.44 -0.33
CA ALA A 70 -5.64 -5.32 -0.09
C ALA A 70 -6.17 -4.37 1.00
N GLU A 71 -7.48 -4.15 1.06
CA GLU A 71 -8.16 -3.33 2.06
C GLU A 71 -8.09 -3.93 3.46
N ARG A 72 -8.00 -5.26 3.57
CA ARG A 72 -7.81 -5.92 4.87
C ARG A 72 -6.40 -5.68 5.39
N LEU A 73 -5.38 -5.81 4.53
CA LEU A 73 -3.99 -5.51 4.91
C LEU A 73 -3.79 -4.02 5.17
N PHE A 74 -4.50 -3.18 4.41
CA PHE A 74 -4.31 -1.74 4.35
C PHE A 74 -5.66 -1.00 4.36
N PRO A 75 -6.27 -0.80 5.55
CA PRO A 75 -7.62 -0.23 5.66
C PRO A 75 -7.81 1.10 4.93
N HIS A 76 -6.79 1.95 4.86
CA HIS A 76 -6.84 3.24 4.14
C HIS A 76 -7.07 3.10 2.63
N LEU A 77 -6.96 1.90 2.06
CA LEU A 77 -7.30 1.63 0.65
C LEU A 77 -8.81 1.57 0.41
N ALA A 78 -9.61 1.28 1.44
CA ALA A 78 -11.07 1.25 1.35
C ALA A 78 -11.66 2.66 1.17
N ASP A 79 -10.97 3.68 1.69
CA ASP A 79 -11.43 5.09 1.65
C ASP A 79 -11.10 5.80 0.32
N ARG A 80 -10.61 5.08 -0.70
CA ARG A 80 -10.23 5.68 -1.98
C ARG A 80 -11.46 6.06 -2.80
N THR A 81 -11.45 7.25 -3.39
CA THR A 81 -12.42 7.57 -4.45
C THR A 81 -12.22 6.64 -5.65
N PRO A 82 -13.28 6.38 -6.46
CA PRO A 82 -13.15 5.55 -7.65
C PRO A 82 -12.06 6.04 -8.61
N LEU A 83 -11.95 7.36 -8.81
CA LEU A 83 -10.92 7.96 -9.66
C LEU A 83 -9.51 7.76 -9.06
N ARG A 84 -9.35 7.84 -7.74
CA ARG A 84 -8.07 7.57 -7.09
C ARG A 84 -7.65 6.11 -7.27
N ALA A 85 -8.59 5.17 -7.12
CA ALA A 85 -8.33 3.75 -7.32
C ALA A 85 -7.91 3.46 -8.77
N GLU A 86 -8.52 4.12 -9.75
CA GLU A 86 -8.17 3.99 -11.17
C GLU A 86 -6.76 4.50 -11.48
N LEU A 87 -6.41 5.70 -10.98
CA LEU A 87 -5.06 6.25 -11.13
C LEU A 87 -4.00 5.33 -10.56
N ASP A 88 -4.23 4.84 -9.34
CA ASP A 88 -3.33 3.92 -8.65
C ASP A 88 -3.18 2.61 -9.47
N ARG A 89 -4.27 2.05 -10.03
CA ARG A 89 -4.22 0.84 -10.87
C ARG A 89 -3.34 1.00 -12.10
N HIS A 90 -3.39 2.18 -12.73
CA HIS A 90 -2.58 2.52 -13.91
C HIS A 90 -1.19 3.07 -13.57
N GLY A 91 -0.84 3.21 -12.29
CA GLY A 91 0.42 3.82 -11.87
C GLY A 91 0.55 5.29 -12.28
N LEU A 92 -0.56 5.99 -12.46
CA LEU A 92 -0.61 7.38 -12.89
C LEU A 92 -0.65 8.33 -11.68
N SER A 93 0.10 9.42 -11.77
CA SER A 93 -0.06 10.55 -10.86
C SER A 93 -1.19 11.49 -11.31
N VAL A 94 -1.64 12.36 -10.40
CA VAL A 94 -2.55 13.47 -10.71
C VAL A 94 -1.98 14.34 -11.83
N ARG A 95 -0.66 14.61 -11.78
CA ARG A 95 0.06 15.37 -12.80
C ARG A 95 0.05 14.68 -14.16
N ASP A 96 0.21 13.36 -14.19
CA ASP A 96 0.17 12.59 -15.44
C ASP A 96 -1.21 12.67 -16.07
N LEU A 97 -2.27 12.51 -15.28
CA LEU A 97 -3.64 12.65 -15.76
C LEU A 97 -3.92 14.08 -16.25
N ALA A 98 -3.55 15.10 -15.47
CA ALA A 98 -3.71 16.51 -15.83
C ALA A 98 -3.05 16.82 -17.17
N ARG A 99 -1.79 16.40 -17.36
CA ARG A 99 -1.07 16.54 -18.62
C ARG A 99 -1.77 15.82 -19.76
N ARG A 100 -2.28 14.60 -19.53
CA ARG A 100 -2.88 13.76 -20.58
C ARG A 100 -4.21 14.32 -21.09
N ILE A 101 -4.99 15.00 -20.25
CA ILE A 101 -6.30 15.55 -20.62
C ILE A 101 -6.30 17.06 -20.82
N GLY A 102 -5.16 17.73 -20.68
CA GLY A 102 -5.04 19.18 -20.83
C GLY A 102 -5.73 19.98 -19.72
N ALA A 103 -5.85 19.42 -18.51
CA ALA A 103 -6.46 20.09 -17.35
C ALA A 103 -5.39 20.64 -16.39
N HIS A 104 -5.79 21.59 -15.54
CA HIS A 104 -4.92 22.08 -14.48
C HIS A 104 -4.78 21.04 -13.35
N GLU A 105 -3.57 20.87 -12.79
CA GLU A 105 -3.28 19.83 -11.79
C GLU A 105 -4.17 19.96 -10.54
N ASN A 106 -4.43 21.19 -10.07
CA ASN A 106 -5.34 21.42 -8.93
C ASN A 106 -6.78 20.96 -9.20
N SER A 107 -7.28 21.09 -10.44
CA SER A 107 -8.62 20.64 -10.79
C SER A 107 -8.71 19.12 -10.69
N VAL A 108 -7.73 18.42 -11.27
CA VAL A 108 -7.67 16.96 -11.20
C VAL A 108 -7.47 16.48 -9.76
N TYR A 109 -6.65 17.19 -8.97
CA TYR A 109 -6.48 16.90 -7.54
C TYR A 109 -7.82 16.94 -6.80
N SER A 110 -8.60 18.01 -6.98
CA SER A 110 -9.93 18.16 -6.36
C SER A 110 -10.92 17.07 -6.78
N TRP A 111 -10.85 16.58 -8.02
CA TRP A 111 -11.66 15.45 -8.48
C TRP A 111 -11.24 14.14 -7.83
N VAL A 112 -9.93 13.89 -7.75
CA VAL A 112 -9.35 12.68 -7.15
C VAL A 112 -9.64 12.61 -5.64
N THR A 113 -9.69 13.74 -4.94
CA THR A 113 -10.03 13.80 -3.52
C THR A 113 -11.53 13.93 -3.25
N GLY A 114 -12.36 14.05 -4.29
CA GLY A 114 -13.82 14.11 -4.17
C GLY A 114 -14.37 15.46 -3.68
N HIS A 115 -13.57 16.53 -3.73
CA HIS A 115 -14.03 17.88 -3.36
C HIS A 115 -14.94 18.52 -4.42
N TYR A 116 -14.76 18.16 -5.69
CA TYR A 116 -15.54 18.69 -6.81
C TYR A 116 -15.54 17.69 -7.96
N ASN A 117 -16.56 17.67 -8.82
CA ASN A 117 -16.58 16.85 -10.04
C ASN A 117 -16.49 17.73 -11.28
N PRO A 118 -15.83 17.28 -12.37
CA PRO A 118 -15.86 18.02 -13.63
C PRO A 118 -17.31 18.17 -14.10
N GLN A 119 -17.71 19.40 -14.41
CA GLN A 119 -19.01 19.65 -15.04
C GLN A 119 -18.87 19.49 -16.56
N PRO A 120 -19.81 18.80 -17.24
CA PRO A 120 -19.90 18.86 -18.69
C PRO A 120 -20.27 20.29 -19.11
N GLY A 121 -19.49 20.86 -20.02
CA GLY A 121 -19.80 22.13 -20.70
C GLY A 121 -20.73 21.93 -21.89
#